data_AF-A0A943IVM2-F1
#
_entry.id   AF-A0A943IVM2-F1
#
_cell.length_a   1.000
_cell.length_b   1.000
_cell.length_c   1.000
_cell.angle_alpha   90.00
_cell.angle_beta   90.00
_cell.angle_gamma   90.00
#
_symmetry.space_group_name_H-M   'P 1'
#
loop_
_entity.id
_entity.type
_entity.pdbx_description
1 polymer ?
#
loop_
_entity_poly.entity_id
_entity_poly.type
_entity_poly.pdbx_seq_one_letter_code
_entity_poly.pdbx_strand_id
1 'polypeptide(L)'
;MKYDFQRLKDWMDGVCQKKYTPCCDVMIYQDHKEVFRYLTGTTDLEGQHPVSPQTVYYLYSCTKPITAATGMILLERGLLHLDDPVAKYLPAYADAYVLQNGKQV
;
A
#
# COMPACT_ATOMS: atom_id res chain seq x y z
N MET A 1 -12.37 9.78 27.42
CA MET A 1 -11.47 9.10 26.45
C MET A 1 -11.23 10.09 25.30
N LYS A 2 -9.98 10.35 24.88
CA LYS A 2 -9.67 11.43 23.91
C LYS A 2 -10.26 11.20 22.51
N TYR A 3 -10.60 9.95 22.19
CA TYR A 3 -11.12 9.53 20.89
C TYR A 3 -12.35 8.64 21.06
N ASP A 4 -13.31 8.78 20.16
CA ASP A 4 -14.43 7.87 19.98
C ASP A 4 -14.42 7.37 18.53
N PHE A 5 -14.19 6.08 18.36
CA PHE A 5 -14.11 5.40 17.07
C PHE A 5 -15.34 4.55 16.76
N GLN A 6 -16.45 4.72 17.49
CA GLN A 6 -17.64 3.87 17.28
C GLN A 6 -18.16 3.95 15.85
N ARG A 7 -18.29 5.17 15.29
CA ARG A 7 -18.73 5.37 13.90
C ARG A 7 -17.82 4.68 12.87
N LEU A 8 -16.51 4.59 13.16
CA LEU A 8 -15.56 3.91 12.28
C LEU A 8 -15.77 2.40 12.33
N LYS A 9 -15.92 1.82 13.54
CA LYS A 9 -16.23 0.39 13.71
C LYS A 9 -17.53 0.02 13.00
N ASP A 10 -18.59 0.79 13.21
CA ASP A 10 -19.90 0.56 12.58
C ASP A 10 -19.80 0.59 11.05
N TRP A 11 -19.00 1.52 10.51
CA TRP A 11 -18.75 1.58 9.07
C TRP A 11 -17.94 0.37 8.58
N MET A 12 -16.90 -0.03 9.30
CA MET A 12 -16.07 -1.20 8.96
C MET A 12 -16.90 -2.49 8.95
N ASP A 13 -17.73 -2.69 9.97
CA ASP A 13 -18.68 -3.81 10.00
C ASP A 13 -19.65 -3.74 8.83
N GLY A 14 -20.17 -2.55 8.55
CA GLY A 14 -21.07 -2.31 7.43
C GLY A 14 -20.49 -2.66 6.06
N VAL A 15 -19.20 -2.38 5.79
CA VAL A 15 -18.59 -2.73 4.49
C VAL A 15 -18.42 -4.23 4.31
N CYS A 16 -18.13 -4.96 5.39
CA CYS A 16 -18.05 -6.43 5.38
C CYS A 16 -19.43 -7.07 5.27
N GLN A 17 -20.42 -6.60 6.04
CA GLN A 17 -21.80 -7.09 5.99
C GLN A 17 -22.45 -6.88 4.62
N LYS A 18 -22.16 -5.75 3.95
CA LYS A 18 -22.62 -5.45 2.58
C LYS A 18 -21.84 -6.21 1.50
N LYS A 19 -20.84 -7.01 1.88
CA LYS A 19 -19.97 -7.79 0.98
C LYS A 19 -19.25 -6.95 -0.07
N TYR A 20 -18.89 -5.70 0.26
CA TYR A 20 -17.99 -4.91 -0.58
C TYR A 20 -16.55 -5.43 -0.51
N THR A 21 -16.19 -6.00 0.64
CA THR A 21 -14.91 -6.67 0.91
C THR A 21 -15.14 -7.78 1.94
N PRO A 22 -14.43 -8.92 1.88
CA PRO A 22 -14.58 -10.01 2.87
C PRO A 22 -14.07 -9.62 4.26
N CYS A 23 -13.08 -8.74 4.36
CA CYS A 23 -12.57 -8.22 5.63
C CYS A 23 -12.09 -6.76 5.53
N CYS A 24 -11.91 -6.15 6.71
CA CYS A 24 -11.35 -4.81 6.88
C CYS A 24 -10.49 -4.78 8.16
N ASP A 25 -9.24 -4.30 8.05
CA ASP A 25 -8.32 -4.04 9.18
C ASP A 25 -7.89 -2.56 9.09
N VAL A 26 -8.12 -1.81 10.16
CA VAL A 26 -7.74 -0.40 10.26
C VAL A 26 -6.98 -0.18 11.55
N MET A 27 -5.82 0.48 11.42
CA MET A 27 -4.91 0.79 12.51
C MET A 27 -4.54 2.28 12.44
N ILE A 28 -4.57 2.98 13.57
CA ILE A 28 -4.28 4.41 13.67
C ILE A 28 -3.18 4.63 14.71
N TYR A 29 -2.15 5.37 14.31
CA TYR A 29 -1.06 5.81 15.17
C TYR A 29 -1.11 7.33 15.38
N GLN A 30 -0.85 7.76 16.61
CA GLN A 30 -0.57 9.15 16.96
C GLN A 30 0.67 9.19 17.85
N ASP A 31 1.61 10.09 17.57
CA ASP A 31 2.85 10.23 18.36
C ASP A 31 3.57 8.88 18.55
N HIS A 32 3.65 8.10 17.47
CA HIS A 32 4.23 6.76 17.42
C HIS A 32 3.55 5.71 18.33
N LYS A 33 2.37 5.99 18.87
CA LYS A 33 1.58 5.06 19.67
C LYS A 33 0.34 4.62 18.90
N GLU A 34 0.05 3.32 18.93
CA GLU A 34 -1.22 2.81 18.44
C GLU A 34 -2.34 3.34 19.34
N VAL A 35 -3.27 4.11 18.77
CA VAL A 35 -4.43 4.66 19.49
C VAL A 35 -5.73 3.94 19.15
N PHE A 36 -5.70 3.12 18.09
CA PHE A 36 -6.83 2.32 17.63
C PHE A 36 -6.35 1.21 16.69
N ARG A 37 -6.90 0.02 16.88
CA ARG A 37 -6.94 -1.01 15.85
C ARG A 37 -8.28 -1.73 15.93
N TYR A 38 -8.87 -2.01 14.77
CA TYR A 38 -10.08 -2.80 14.67
C TYR A 38 -10.02 -3.67 13.42
N LEU A 39 -10.51 -4.90 13.53
CA LEU A 39 -10.55 -5.87 12.46
C LEU A 39 -11.95 -6.49 12.43
N THR A 40 -12.49 -6.70 11.23
CA THR A 40 -13.80 -7.33 11.03
C THR A 40 -13.84 -8.12 9.73
N GLY A 41 -14.71 -9.13 9.66
CA GLY A 41 -14.86 -10.04 8.53
C GLY A 41 -13.92 -11.25 8.54
N THR A 42 -13.72 -11.85 7.36
CA THR A 42 -13.03 -13.13 7.17
C THR A 42 -12.03 -13.07 6.02
N THR A 43 -11.04 -13.97 6.04
CA THR A 43 -10.03 -14.07 4.97
C THR A 43 -10.47 -14.96 3.81
N ASP A 44 -11.59 -15.64 3.95
CA ASP A 44 -12.24 -16.46 2.93
C ASP A 44 -13.70 -16.03 2.71
N LEU A 45 -14.30 -16.51 1.63
CA LEU A 45 -15.66 -16.15 1.23
C LEU A 45 -16.73 -16.98 1.96
N GLU A 46 -16.32 -18.16 2.46
CA GLU A 46 -17.15 -19.12 3.19
C GLU A 46 -17.39 -18.70 4.65
N GLY A 47 -16.62 -17.73 5.14
CA GLY A 47 -16.73 -17.16 6.48
C GLY A 47 -16.03 -18.00 7.57
N GLN A 48 -15.12 -18.90 7.20
CA GLN A 48 -14.55 -19.90 8.12
C GLN A 48 -13.34 -19.39 8.90
N HIS A 49 -12.61 -18.42 8.36
CA HIS A 49 -11.35 -17.93 8.90
C HIS A 49 -11.49 -16.43 9.22
N PRO A 50 -11.77 -16.07 10.48
CA PRO A 50 -11.78 -14.69 10.91
C PRO A 50 -10.45 -14.00 10.61
N VAL A 51 -10.54 -12.72 10.23
CA VAL A 51 -9.36 -11.87 10.14
C VAL A 51 -8.67 -11.77 11.50
N SER A 52 -7.33 -11.75 11.51
CA SER A 52 -6.53 -11.60 12.72
C SER A 52 -5.41 -10.59 12.51
N PRO A 53 -4.78 -10.09 13.59
CA PRO A 53 -3.63 -9.20 13.47
C PRO A 53 -2.43 -9.78 12.71
N GLN A 54 -2.39 -11.11 12.51
CA GLN A 54 -1.36 -11.83 11.75
C GLN A 54 -1.76 -12.10 10.29
N THR A 55 -2.96 -11.70 9.88
CA THR A 55 -3.41 -11.84 8.48
C THR A 55 -2.47 -11.06 7.56
N VAL A 56 -1.98 -11.74 6.51
CA VAL A 56 -1.14 -11.14 5.47
C VAL A 56 -2.01 -10.62 4.34
N TYR A 57 -1.71 -9.40 3.87
CA TYR A 57 -2.43 -8.75 2.79
C TYR A 57 -1.53 -8.49 1.58
N TYR A 58 -2.11 -8.54 0.38
CA TYR A 58 -1.48 -8.01 -0.81
C TYR A 58 -1.52 -6.48 -0.76
N LEU A 59 -0.37 -5.85 -0.55
CA LEU A 59 -0.26 -4.39 -0.52
C LEU A 59 -0.42 -3.73 -1.90
N TYR A 60 -0.30 -4.50 -2.98
CA TYR A 60 -0.35 -4.00 -4.36
C TYR A 60 0.51 -2.74 -4.54
N SER A 61 -0.07 -1.65 -5.06
CA SER A 61 0.63 -0.39 -5.30
C SER A 61 1.17 0.27 -4.02
N CYS A 62 0.71 -0.10 -2.82
CA CYS A 62 1.27 0.37 -1.56
C CYS A 62 2.70 -0.15 -1.30
N THR A 63 3.24 -1.00 -2.19
CA THR A 63 4.68 -1.34 -2.22
C THR A 63 5.56 -0.21 -2.76
N LYS A 64 5.02 0.76 -3.52
CA LYS A 64 5.79 1.84 -4.14
C LYS A 64 6.64 2.66 -3.15
N PRO A 65 6.15 3.09 -1.97
CA PRO A 65 6.97 3.80 -1.00
C PRO A 65 8.18 2.97 -0.51
N ILE A 66 8.02 1.65 -0.38
CA ILE A 66 9.12 0.75 0.00
C ILE A 66 10.18 0.71 -1.11
N THR A 67 9.76 0.57 -2.38
CA THR A 67 10.66 0.63 -3.54
C THR A 67 11.35 1.99 -3.64
N ALA A 68 10.61 3.08 -3.46
CA ALA A 68 11.13 4.44 -3.51
C ALA A 68 12.17 4.67 -2.39
N ALA A 69 11.88 4.27 -1.15
CA ALA A 69 12.83 4.36 -0.04
C ALA A 69 14.10 3.56 -0.32
N THR A 70 13.98 2.36 -0.92
CA THR A 70 15.14 1.57 -1.35
C THR A 70 15.96 2.31 -2.41
N GLY A 71 15.31 2.95 -3.38
CA GLY A 71 15.97 3.80 -4.37
C GLY A 71 16.72 4.98 -3.73
N MET A 72 16.12 5.64 -2.74
CA MET A 72 16.77 6.72 -2.00
C MET A 72 17.98 6.25 -1.19
N ILE A 73 17.95 5.04 -0.61
CA ILE A 73 19.10 4.43 0.05
C ILE A 73 20.24 4.16 -0.95
N LEU A 74 19.92 3.71 -2.16
CA LEU A 74 20.92 3.55 -3.22
C LEU A 74 21.52 4.89 -3.65
N LEU A 75 20.71 5.94 -3.66
CA LEU A 75 21.16 7.30 -3.93
C LEU A 75 22.12 7.83 -2.86
N GLU A 76 21.79 7.67 -1.58
CA GLU A 76 22.68 8.04 -0.48
C GLU A 76 24.03 7.31 -0.56
N ARG A 77 24.03 6.06 -1.08
CA ARG A 77 25.24 5.25 -1.29
C ARG A 77 26.00 5.60 -2.58
N GLY A 78 25.52 6.54 -3.40
CA GLY A 78 26.13 6.90 -4.68
C GLY A 78 26.02 5.83 -5.77
N LEU A 79 25.14 4.84 -5.60
CA LEU A 79 24.92 3.74 -6.56
C LEU A 79 23.85 4.07 -7.60
N LEU A 80 23.01 5.08 -7.32
CA LEU A 80 21.94 5.58 -8.16
C LEU A 80 21.90 7.11 -8.09
N HIS A 81 21.71 7.79 -9.21
CA HIS A 81 21.36 9.21 -9.21
C HIS A 81 19.99 9.40 -9.88
N LEU A 82 19.22 10.38 -9.43
CA LEU A 82 17.87 10.63 -9.99
C LEU A 82 17.92 11.05 -11.47
N ASP A 83 19.03 11.67 -11.87
CA ASP A 83 19.24 12.15 -13.24
C ASP A 83 20.02 11.13 -14.10
N ASP A 84 20.39 9.96 -13.56
CA ASP A 84 21.01 8.92 -14.36
C ASP A 84 20.01 8.46 -15.45
N PRO A 85 20.44 8.33 -16.71
CA PRO A 85 19.56 7.79 -17.74
C PRO A 85 19.17 6.35 -17.37
N VAL A 86 17.90 6.00 -17.51
CA VAL A 86 17.40 4.63 -17.20
C VAL A 86 18.22 3.56 -17.92
N ALA A 87 18.66 3.85 -19.15
CA ALA A 87 19.52 2.98 -19.96
C ALA A 87 20.84 2.56 -19.28
N LYS A 88 21.34 3.33 -18.31
CA LYS A 88 22.52 2.97 -17.49
C LYS A 88 22.28 1.68 -16.70
N TYR A 89 21.05 1.45 -16.26
CA TYR A 89 20.67 0.28 -15.44
C TYR A 89 19.87 -0.75 -16.24
N LEU A 90 19.11 -0.30 -17.23
CA LEU A 90 18.27 -1.14 -18.09
C LEU A 90 18.57 -0.82 -19.56
N PRO A 91 19.59 -1.46 -20.18
CA PRO A 91 20.04 -1.12 -21.54
C PRO A 91 18.95 -1.17 -22.62
N ALA A 92 17.90 -1.97 -22.43
CA ALA A 92 16.74 -2.02 -23.33
C ALA A 92 15.98 -0.68 -23.45
N TYR A 93 16.24 0.28 -22.55
CA TYR A 93 15.67 1.64 -22.59
C TYR A 93 16.56 2.65 -23.33
N ALA A 94 17.68 2.23 -23.96
CA ALA A 94 18.57 3.15 -24.68
C ALA A 94 17.86 3.94 -25.79
N ASP A 95 16.93 3.29 -26.48
CA ASP A 95 16.14 3.87 -27.58
C ASP A 95 14.69 4.15 -27.17
N ALA A 96 14.40 4.20 -25.86
CA ALA A 96 13.07 4.49 -25.37
C ALA A 96 12.66 5.92 -25.73
N TYR A 97 11.45 6.09 -26.23
CA TYR A 97 10.89 7.37 -26.62
C TYR A 97 9.55 7.61 -25.94
N VAL A 98 9.15 8.88 -25.87
CA VAL A 98 7.85 9.26 -25.32
C VAL A 98 6.87 9.42 -26.47
N LEU A 99 5.65 8.92 -26.27
CA LEU A 99 4.53 9.23 -27.16
C LEU A 99 3.77 10.43 -26.62
N GLN A 100 3.66 11.49 -27.41
CA GLN A 100 2.77 12.61 -27.15
C GLN A 100 1.68 12.63 -28.22
N ASN A 101 0.41 12.50 -27.81
CA ASN A 101 -0.73 12.38 -28.71
C ASN A 101 -0.57 11.27 -29.78
N GLY A 102 0.04 10.15 -29.39
CA GLY A 102 0.26 9.00 -30.28
C GLY A 102 1.40 9.16 -31.29
N LYS A 103 2.21 10.23 -31.21
CA LYS A 103 3.40 10.43 -32.01
C LYS A 103 4.64 10.42 -31.13
N GLN A 104 5.71 9.82 -31.64
CA GLN A 104 7.02 9.92 -31.02
C GLN A 104 7.47 11.38 -30.99
N VAL A 105 7.90 11.84 -29.82
CA VAL A 105 8.53 13.14 -29.59
C VAL A 105 9.96 12.97 -29.09
#